data_AF-A0A6J6P4V9-F1
#
_entry.id   AF-A0A6J6P4V9-F1
#
_cell.length_a   1.000
_cell.length_b   1.000
_cell.length_c   1.000
_cell.angle_alpha   90.00
_cell.angle_beta   90.00
_cell.angle_gamma   90.00
#
_symmetry.space_group_name_H-M   'P 1'
#
loop_
_entity.id
_entity.type
_entity.pdbx_description
1 polymer ?
#
loop_
_entity_poly.entity_id
_entity_poly.type
_entity_poly.pdbx_seq_one_letter_code
_entity_poly.pdbx_strand_id
1 'polypeptide(L)'
;MLTVQALRAAGKDLTREGVMSAIETKGAKFASAGLVPLGYSATSRIGYNGYWVSQLNAKGEGKPFGGKLVVYTTDSGAGAVTVSTFVRPTMPKNGIPTNS
;
A
#
# COMPACT_ATOMS: atom_id res chain seq x y z
N MET A 1 -5.08 -2.98 9.32
CA MET A 1 -3.85 -2.39 9.90
C MET A 1 -3.65 -0.91 9.56
N LEU A 2 -3.89 -0.43 8.32
CA LEU A 2 -3.62 0.97 7.96
C LEU A 2 -4.41 1.98 8.79
N THR A 3 -5.69 1.73 9.08
CA THR A 3 -6.52 2.61 9.92
C THR A 3 -5.94 2.80 11.32
N VAL A 4 -5.46 1.73 11.97
CA VAL A 4 -4.85 1.82 13.31
C VAL A 4 -3.56 2.63 13.28
N GLN A 5 -2.74 2.47 12.23
CA GLN A 5 -1.53 3.28 12.05
C GLN A 5 -1.86 4.76 11.84
N ALA A 6 -2.91 5.08 11.06
CA ALA A 6 -3.38 6.44 10.87
C ALA A 6 -3.83 7.09 12.19
N LEU A 7 -4.62 6.37 13.00
CA LEU A 7 -5.07 6.84 14.32
C LEU A 7 -3.89 7.08 15.27
N ARG A 8 -2.93 6.13 15.32
CA ARG A 8 -1.72 6.29 16.14
C ARG A 8 -0.86 7.47 15.68
N ALA A 9 -0.71 7.64 14.37
CA ALA A 9 0.08 8.71 13.77
C ALA A 9 -0.55 10.11 13.96
N ALA A 10 -1.88 10.18 14.09
CA ALA A 10 -2.65 11.39 14.37
C ALA A 10 -2.59 11.82 15.85
N GLY A 11 -2.30 10.90 16.77
CA GLY A 11 -2.16 11.18 18.20
C GLY A 11 -3.48 11.12 18.98
N LYS A 12 -3.45 11.63 20.21
CA LYS A 12 -4.54 11.46 21.20
C LYS A 12 -5.77 12.33 20.94
N ASP A 13 -5.59 13.54 20.40
CA ASP A 13 -6.67 14.50 20.19
C ASP A 13 -7.22 14.34 18.76
N LEU A 14 -7.98 13.25 18.56
CA LEU A 14 -8.43 12.85 17.23
C LEU A 14 -9.43 13.86 16.64
N THR A 15 -9.05 14.45 15.51
CA THR A 15 -9.95 15.18 14.61
C THR A 15 -9.89 14.57 13.23
N ARG A 16 -10.92 14.79 12.40
CA ARG A 16 -10.92 14.35 11.01
C ARG A 16 -9.73 14.94 10.27
N GLU A 17 -9.47 16.22 10.47
CA GLU A 17 -8.36 16.97 9.88
C GLU A 17 -7.01 16.40 10.31
N GLY A 18 -6.85 16.08 11.59
CA GLY A 18 -5.63 15.49 12.14
C GLY A 18 -5.32 14.12 11.54
N VAL A 19 -6.35 13.27 11.36
CA VAL A 19 -6.19 11.96 10.72
C VAL A 19 -5.82 12.09 9.24
N MET A 20 -6.45 13.02 8.50
CA MET A 20 -6.10 13.26 7.10
C MET A 20 -4.65 13.76 6.97
N SER A 21 -4.26 14.73 7.79
CA SER A 21 -2.89 15.25 7.84
C SER A 21 -1.87 14.14 8.15
N ALA A 22 -2.16 13.26 9.10
CA ALA A 22 -1.29 12.12 9.43
C ALA A 22 -1.15 11.13 8.26
N ILE A 23 -2.24 10.84 7.53
CA ILE A 23 -2.19 9.97 6.34
C ILE A 23 -1.34 10.63 5.24
N GLU A 24 -1.56 11.91 4.96
CA GLU A 24 -0.88 12.63 3.88
C GLU A 24 0.62 12.81 4.14
N THR A 25 1.01 12.96 5.41
CA THR A 25 2.41 13.22 5.79
C THR A 25 3.20 11.96 6.13
N LYS A 26 2.56 10.94 6.68
CA LYS A 26 3.22 9.71 7.19
C LYS A 26 2.78 8.44 6.47
N GLY A 27 1.65 8.45 5.77
CA GLY A 27 0.99 7.26 5.24
C GLY A 27 1.82 6.45 4.25
N ALA A 28 2.68 7.09 3.46
CA ALA A 28 3.59 6.41 2.53
C ALA A 28 4.56 5.45 3.24
N LYS A 29 4.81 5.65 4.54
CA LYS A 29 5.72 4.84 5.36
C LYS A 29 4.97 3.82 6.23
N PHE A 30 3.65 3.71 6.11
CA PHE A 30 2.89 2.76 6.90
C PHE A 30 3.28 1.32 6.56
N ALA A 31 3.52 0.52 7.61
CA ALA A 31 3.84 -0.88 7.47
C ALA A 31 2.67 -1.63 6.84
N SER A 32 2.98 -2.52 5.90
CA SER A 32 2.01 -3.04 4.96
C SER A 32 2.42 -4.39 4.39
N ALA A 33 1.45 -5.28 4.16
CA ALA A 33 1.72 -6.59 3.54
C ALA A 33 1.86 -6.52 2.01
N GLY A 34 1.51 -5.37 1.41
CA GLY A 34 1.54 -5.15 -0.03
C GLY A 34 2.94 -5.34 -0.64
N LEU A 35 2.95 -5.79 -1.89
CA LEU A 35 4.15 -5.94 -2.72
C LEU A 35 4.47 -4.67 -3.52
N VAL A 36 3.83 -3.55 -3.16
CA VAL A 36 3.96 -2.23 -3.78
C VAL A 36 3.86 -1.17 -2.69
N PRO A 37 4.42 0.04 -2.89
CA PRO A 37 4.34 1.08 -1.88
C PRO A 37 2.93 1.66 -1.74
N LEU A 38 2.73 2.40 -0.65
CA LEU A 38 1.56 3.24 -0.44
C LEU A 38 1.81 4.63 -1.05
N GLY A 39 0.88 5.14 -1.85
CA GLY A 39 0.99 6.39 -2.60
C GLY A 39 0.48 7.64 -1.88
N TYR A 40 0.33 7.60 -0.55
CA TYR A 40 -0.19 8.73 0.23
C TYR A 40 0.76 9.93 0.23
N SER A 41 0.23 11.11 -0.05
CA SER A 41 0.89 12.42 -0.01
C SER A 41 -0.17 13.53 0.12
N ALA A 42 0.26 14.79 0.26
CA ALA A 42 -0.66 15.93 0.28
C ALA A 42 -1.53 16.07 -0.98
N THR A 43 -1.03 15.60 -2.13
CA THR A 43 -1.71 15.71 -3.44
C THR A 43 -2.28 14.38 -3.95
N SER A 44 -1.98 13.26 -3.31
CA SER A 44 -2.45 11.93 -3.71
C SER A 44 -2.87 11.10 -2.51
N ARG A 45 -4.07 10.54 -2.55
CA ARG A 45 -4.61 9.65 -1.51
C ARG A 45 -4.71 8.20 -1.98
N ILE A 46 -3.86 7.83 -2.94
CA ILE A 46 -3.77 6.47 -3.47
C ILE A 46 -3.20 5.55 -2.39
N GLY A 47 -3.87 4.44 -2.14
CA GLY A 47 -3.37 3.35 -1.30
C GLY A 47 -2.22 2.64 -1.99
N TYR A 48 -2.39 1.36 -2.33
CA TYR A 48 -1.39 0.63 -3.11
C TYR A 48 -1.36 1.11 -4.56
N ASN A 49 -0.17 1.38 -5.10
CA ASN A 49 0.03 1.92 -6.44
C ASN A 49 0.48 0.88 -7.48
N GLY A 50 0.08 -0.38 -7.32
CA GLY A 50 0.36 -1.40 -8.32
C GLY A 50 -0.57 -2.59 -8.26
N TYR A 51 -0.53 -3.36 -9.34
CA TYR A 51 -1.54 -4.34 -9.71
C TYR A 51 -0.89 -5.60 -10.25
N TRP A 52 -1.56 -6.74 -10.09
CA TRP A 52 -1.18 -7.98 -10.75
C TRP A 52 -2.44 -8.61 -11.36
N VAL A 53 -2.25 -9.38 -12.42
CA VAL A 53 -3.35 -10.02 -13.14
C VAL A 53 -3.48 -11.46 -12.64
N SER A 54 -4.69 -11.82 -12.21
CA SER A 54 -5.03 -13.18 -11.83
C SER A 54 -5.83 -13.89 -12.92
N GLN A 55 -5.69 -15.22 -12.97
CA GLN A 55 -6.52 -16.12 -13.74
C GLN A 55 -7.15 -17.12 -12.77
N LEU A 56 -8.48 -17.31 -12.87
CA LEU A 56 -9.18 -18.31 -12.09
C LEU A 56 -8.90 -19.70 -12.66
N ASN A 57 -8.58 -20.66 -11.79
CA ASN A 57 -8.55 -22.07 -12.16
C ASN A 57 -9.93 -22.74 -12.01
N ALA A 58 -10.04 -24.02 -12.37
CA ALA A 58 -11.29 -24.78 -12.27
C ALA A 58 -11.87 -24.90 -10.84
N LYS A 59 -11.07 -24.61 -9.80
CA LYS A 59 -11.51 -24.58 -8.39
C LYS A 59 -11.93 -23.18 -7.94
N GLY A 60 -11.89 -22.17 -8.82
CA GLY A 60 -12.18 -20.78 -8.50
C GLY A 60 -11.04 -20.04 -7.78
N GLU A 61 -9.83 -20.60 -7.74
CA GLU A 61 -8.68 -19.93 -7.12
C GLU A 61 -8.04 -18.94 -8.10
N GLY A 62 -7.80 -17.71 -7.66
CA GLY A 62 -6.99 -16.75 -8.43
C GLY A 62 -5.50 -17.12 -8.38
N LYS A 63 -4.96 -17.59 -9.51
CA LYS A 63 -3.52 -17.81 -9.70
C LYS A 63 -2.92 -16.67 -10.52
N PRO A 64 -1.62 -16.37 -10.42
CA PRO A 64 -0.98 -15.42 -11.33
C PRO A 64 -1.19 -15.82 -12.78
N PHE A 65 -1.62 -14.86 -13.60
CA PHE A 65 -1.68 -15.07 -15.05
C PHE A 65 -0.27 -15.38 -15.58
N GLY A 66 -0.14 -16.45 -16.38
CA GLY A 66 1.16 -16.94 -16.85
C GLY A 66 2.00 -17.68 -15.78
N GLY A 67 1.42 -18.03 -14.62
CA GLY A 67 2.05 -18.89 -13.61
C GLY A 67 3.08 -18.21 -12.72
N LYS A 68 3.49 -16.98 -13.01
CA LYS A 68 4.42 -16.18 -12.20
C LYS A 68 3.76 -14.88 -11.75
N LEU A 69 3.89 -14.54 -10.47
CA LEU A 69 3.42 -13.25 -9.95
C LEU A 69 4.32 -12.13 -10.49
N VAL A 70 3.74 -11.26 -11.31
CA VAL A 70 4.38 -10.04 -11.79
C VAL A 70 3.49 -8.88 -11.37
N VAL A 71 4.09 -7.89 -10.73
CA VAL A 71 3.39 -6.70 -10.26
C VAL A 71 3.75 -5.54 -11.19
N TYR A 72 2.73 -4.84 -11.67
CA TYR A 72 2.83 -3.72 -12.58
C TYR A 72 2.47 -2.42 -11.87
N THR A 73 3.07 -1.32 -12.30
CA THR A 73 2.78 0.02 -11.80
C THR A 73 2.78 1.03 -12.95
N THR A 74 2.05 2.12 -12.74
CA THR A 74 2.03 3.30 -13.61
C THR A 74 1.61 4.52 -12.78
N ASP A 75 1.72 5.71 -13.37
CA ASP A 75 1.20 6.95 -12.79
C ASP A 75 -0.32 7.10 -13.03
N SER A 76 -0.93 8.15 -12.46
CA SER A 76 -2.36 8.45 -12.64
C SER A 76 -2.68 9.22 -13.93
N GLY A 77 -1.69 9.40 -14.81
CA GLY A 77 -1.83 10.05 -16.11
C GLY A 77 -1.73 9.02 -17.24
N ALA A 78 -0.85 9.30 -18.20
CA ALA A 78 -0.63 8.48 -19.38
C ALA A 78 0.73 7.76 -19.38
N GLY A 79 1.34 7.60 -18.20
CA GLY A 79 2.61 6.90 -18.05
C GLY A 79 2.54 5.46 -18.55
N ALA A 80 3.67 4.96 -19.07
CA ALA A 80 3.78 3.58 -19.49
C ALA A 80 3.64 2.63 -18.30
N VAL A 81 2.97 1.50 -18.52
CA VAL A 81 2.92 0.41 -17.54
C VAL A 81 4.29 -0.26 -17.47
N THR A 82 4.85 -0.37 -16.27
CA THR A 82 6.15 -0.98 -16.02
C THR A 82 6.08 -2.04 -14.92
N VAL A 83 7.04 -2.96 -14.90
CA VAL A 83 7.17 -3.93 -13.81
C VAL A 83 7.70 -3.23 -12.57
N SER A 84 7.02 -3.40 -11.43
CA SER A 84 7.43 -2.82 -10.16
C SER A 84 8.75 -3.42 -9.68
N THR A 85 9.67 -2.56 -9.27
CA THR A 85 10.96 -2.94 -8.64
C THR A 85 10.92 -2.80 -7.12
N PHE A 86 9.75 -2.52 -6.54
CA PHE A 86 9.60 -2.29 -5.12
C PHE A 86 9.96 -3.55 -4.31
N VAL A 87 10.82 -3.38 -3.31
CA VAL A 87 11.15 -4.41 -2.33
C VAL A 87 10.40 -4.10 -1.04
N ARG A 88 9.53 -5.03 -0.61
CA ARG A 88 8.78 -4.87 0.63
C ARG A 88 9.75 -4.80 1.83
N PRO A 89 9.63 -3.78 2.70
CA PRO A 89 10.40 -3.74 3.94
C PRO A 89 10.13 -4.96 4.83
N THR A 90 11.14 -5.33 5.62
CA THR A 90 10.99 -6.41 6.60
C THR A 90 9.96 -6.03 7.66
N MET A 91 9.09 -6.98 8.00
CA MET A 91 8.10 -6.78 9.05
C MET A 91 8.77 -6.69 10.43
N PRO A 92 8.26 -5.84 11.34
CA PRO A 92 8.70 -5.85 12.74
C PRO A 92 8.57 -7.25 13.37
N LYS A 93 9.52 -7.62 14.24
CA LYS A 93 9.62 -8.97 14.83
C LYS A 93 8.37 -9.41 15.59
N ASN A 94 7.66 -8.48 16.24
CA ASN A 94 6.42 -8.73 16.97
C ASN A 94 5.15 -8.50 16.12
N GLY A 95 5.29 -8.20 14.82
CA GLY A 95 4.18 -7.91 13.92
C GLY A 95 3.49 -6.56 14.18
N ILE A 96 4.01 -5.74 15.09
CA ILE A 96 3.42 -4.44 15.46
C ILE A 96 4.14 -3.32 14.71
N PRO A 97 3.44 -2.52 13.89
CA PRO A 97 4.02 -1.34 13.26
C PRO A 97 4.60 -0.35 14.28
N THR A 98 5.84 0.10 14.06
CA THR A 98 6.57 1.04 14.95
C THR A 98 6.48 2.50 14.48
N ASN A 99 5.96 2.72 13.28
CA ASN A 99 5.82 4.02 12.64
C ASN A 99 4.60 4.78 13.19
N SER A 100 4.78 5.46 14.33
CA SER A 100 3.86 6.50 14.85
C SER A 100 4.51 7.87 14.72
#